data_AF-A0A3L7W4H3-F1
#
_entry.id   AF-A0A3L7W4H3-F1
#
_cell.length_a   1.000
_cell.length_b   1.000
_cell.length_c   1.000
_cell.angle_alpha   90.00
_cell.angle_beta   90.00
_cell.angle_gamma   90.00
#
_symmetry.space_group_name_H-M   'P 1'
#
loop_
_entity.id
_entity.type
_entity.pdbx_description
1 polymer ?
#
loop_
_entity_poly.entity_id
_entity_poly.type
_entity_poly.pdbx_seq_one_letter_code
_entity_poly.pdbx_strand_id
1 'polypeptide(L)'
;MATTKSTAPRSILHVDLDAFFASVEVRDNPKLAGKPVAVGYSEGQRGVICAASYEARAFGVRAAISTRLARARCPQLIIVEPRHARYSEASDEVMELLDAWSPVIEQVSV
;
A
#
# COMPACT_ATOMS: atom_id res chain seq x y z
N MET A 1 29.76 -19.85 16.04
CA MET A 1 30.56 -19.10 15.04
C MET A 1 30.59 -17.65 15.47
N ALA A 2 31.77 -17.08 15.67
CA ALA A 2 31.92 -15.68 16.07
C ALA A 2 31.62 -14.77 14.87
N THR A 3 30.67 -13.85 15.01
CA THR A 3 30.37 -12.81 14.02
C THR A 3 31.51 -11.80 14.01
N THR A 4 32.33 -11.83 12.95
CA THR A 4 33.31 -10.78 12.69
C THR A 4 32.57 -9.48 12.40
N LYS A 5 32.78 -8.49 13.26
CA LYS A 5 32.17 -7.16 13.13
C LYS A 5 32.80 -6.45 11.93
N SER A 6 32.07 -6.33 10.83
CA SER A 6 32.52 -5.58 9.65
C SER A 6 32.78 -4.11 10.03
N THR A 7 33.95 -3.59 9.64
CA THR A 7 34.38 -2.20 9.88
C THR A 7 34.02 -1.25 8.73
N ALA A 8 33.51 -1.79 7.62
CA ALA A 8 33.03 -0.98 6.50
C ALA A 8 31.71 -0.27 6.88
N PRO A 9 31.49 0.98 6.43
CA PRO A 9 30.22 1.66 6.65
C PRO A 9 29.07 0.86 6.04
N ARG A 10 27.97 0.72 6.80
CA ARG A 10 26.77 0.02 6.33
C ARG A 10 25.95 0.93 5.42
N SER A 11 25.48 0.39 4.31
CA SER A 11 24.43 0.98 3.49
C SER A 11 23.11 0.29 3.84
N ILE A 12 22.12 1.05 4.27
CA ILE A 12 20.78 0.55 4.62
C ILE A 12 19.79 1.21 3.66
N LEU A 13 19.03 0.40 2.94
CA LEU A 13 17.96 0.86 2.04
C LEU A 13 16.60 0.57 2.69
N HIS A 14 15.73 1.57 2.71
CA HIS A 14 14.33 1.40 3.06
C HIS A 14 13.50 1.52 1.78
N VAL A 15 12.63 0.52 1.55
CA VAL A 15 11.75 0.45 0.38
C VAL A 15 10.32 0.48 0.88
N ASP A 16 9.54 1.45 0.38
CA ASP A 16 8.10 1.59 0.66
C ASP A 16 7.35 1.62 -0.67
N LEU A 17 6.30 0.80 -0.79
CA LEU A 17 5.54 0.69 -2.03
C LEU A 17 4.43 1.75 -2.07
N ASP A 18 4.52 2.61 -3.08
CA ASP A 18 3.62 3.75 -3.24
C ASP A 18 2.14 3.35 -3.30
N ALA A 19 1.38 3.85 -2.31
CA ALA A 19 -0.07 3.63 -2.20
C ALA A 19 -0.49 2.16 -2.37
N PHE A 20 0.33 1.24 -1.85
CA PHE A 20 0.38 -0.17 -2.23
C PHE A 20 -0.96 -0.83 -2.59
N PHE A 21 -1.93 -0.88 -1.66
CA PHE A 21 -3.22 -1.54 -1.94
C PHE A 21 -3.99 -0.87 -3.07
N ALA A 22 -4.03 0.47 -3.12
CA ALA A 22 -4.70 1.18 -4.21
C ALA A 22 -3.99 0.95 -5.54
N SER A 23 -2.65 0.87 -5.55
CA SER A 23 -1.85 0.58 -6.74
C SER A 23 -2.09 -0.84 -7.26
N VAL A 24 -2.24 -1.84 -6.38
CA VAL A 24 -2.64 -3.20 -6.77
C VAL A 24 -4.03 -3.22 -7.40
N GLU A 25 -5.01 -2.52 -6.80
CA GLU A 25 -6.35 -2.44 -7.36
C GLU A 25 -6.39 -1.76 -8.73
N VAL A 26 -5.64 -0.67 -8.92
CA VAL A 26 -5.54 0.02 -10.23
C VAL A 26 -4.84 -0.84 -11.28
N ARG A 27 -3.77 -1.55 -10.90
CA ARG A 27 -3.05 -2.48 -11.79
C ARG A 27 -3.98 -3.60 -12.28
N ASP A 28 -4.72 -4.22 -11.36
CA ASP A 28 -5.58 -5.36 -11.67
C ASP A 28 -6.89 -4.94 -12.39
N ASN A 29 -7.32 -3.68 -12.23
CA ASN A 29 -8.49 -3.13 -12.90
C ASN A 29 -8.18 -1.79 -13.59
N PRO A 30 -7.77 -1.80 -14.87
CA PRO A 30 -7.40 -0.59 -15.61
C PRO A 30 -8.49 0.48 -15.72
N LYS A 31 -9.77 0.13 -15.49
CA LYS A 31 -10.87 1.11 -15.45
C LYS A 31 -10.77 2.08 -14.27
N LEU A 32 -9.92 1.79 -13.29
CA LEU A 32 -9.65 2.62 -12.12
C LEU A 32 -8.52 3.64 -12.35
N ALA A 33 -7.73 3.50 -13.41
CA ALA A 33 -6.62 4.39 -13.71
C ALA A 33 -7.08 5.85 -13.86
N GLY A 34 -6.35 6.78 -13.24
CA GLY A 34 -6.64 8.21 -13.26
C GLY A 34 -7.88 8.62 -12.46
N LYS A 35 -8.46 7.72 -11.65
CA LYS A 35 -9.64 8.00 -10.83
C LYS A 35 -9.27 8.04 -9.34
N PRO A 36 -9.99 8.82 -8.52
CA PRO A 36 -9.81 8.79 -7.07
C PRO A 36 -10.32 7.46 -6.51
N VAL A 37 -9.37 6.59 -6.18
CA VAL A 37 -9.60 5.25 -5.61
C VAL A 37 -9.10 5.20 -4.17
N ALA A 38 -9.88 4.56 -3.30
CA ALA A 38 -9.47 4.18 -1.96
C ALA A 38 -9.83 2.72 -1.68
N VAL A 39 -9.00 2.07 -0.87
CA VAL A 39 -9.25 0.73 -0.34
C VAL A 39 -9.80 0.87 1.07
N GLY A 40 -10.94 0.25 1.37
CA GLY A 40 -11.57 0.30 2.68
C GLY A 40 -12.99 -0.25 2.66
N TYR A 41 -13.60 -0.35 3.84
CA TYR A 41 -14.97 -0.86 3.98
C TYR A 41 -16.02 0.25 3.90
N SER A 42 -17.24 -0.09 3.49
CA SER A 42 -18.34 0.86 3.31
C SER A 42 -18.88 1.45 4.64
N GLU A 43 -19.66 2.53 4.53
CA GLU A 43 -20.14 3.34 5.68
C GLU A 43 -21.00 2.54 6.68
N GLY A 44 -21.66 1.47 6.24
CA GLY A 44 -22.51 0.62 7.09
C GLY A 44 -21.74 -0.11 8.21
N GLN A 45 -20.41 -0.25 8.08
CA GLN A 45 -19.57 -1.02 9.01
C GLN A 45 -18.65 -0.17 9.89
N ARG A 46 -18.86 1.15 9.99
CA ARG A 46 -17.86 2.08 10.59
C ARG A 46 -16.48 1.92 9.93
N GLY A 47 -16.47 1.73 8.61
CA GLY A 47 -15.26 1.49 7.85
C GLY A 47 -14.24 2.63 7.93
N VAL A 48 -12.98 2.26 7.79
CA VAL A 48 -11.83 3.17 7.66
C VAL A 48 -11.14 2.92 6.33
N ILE A 49 -10.49 3.94 5.80
CA ILE A 49 -9.65 3.83 4.60
C ILE A 49 -8.32 3.18 4.97
N CYS A 50 -7.98 2.08 4.31
CA CYS A 50 -6.71 1.37 4.44
C CYS A 50 -5.62 2.01 3.57
N ALA A 51 -5.95 2.35 2.32
CA ALA A 51 -5.05 3.01 1.38
C ALA A 51 -5.81 3.94 0.45
N ALA A 52 -5.11 4.91 -0.13
CA ALA A 52 -5.69 5.86 -1.09
C ALA A 52 -4.69 6.15 -2.21
N SER A 53 -5.18 6.14 -3.45
CA SER A 53 -4.49 6.58 -4.66
C SER A 53 -4.07 8.05 -4.57
N TYR A 54 -3.11 8.48 -5.40
CA TYR A 54 -2.69 9.88 -5.44
C TYR A 54 -3.84 10.81 -5.86
N GLU A 55 -4.67 10.37 -6.79
CA GLU A 55 -5.87 11.07 -7.23
C GLU A 55 -6.85 11.29 -6.08
N ALA A 56 -7.03 10.31 -5.19
CA ALA A 56 -7.84 10.48 -3.98
C ALA A 56 -7.15 11.36 -2.93
N ARG A 57 -5.82 11.25 -2.77
CA ARG A 57 -5.01 12.08 -1.86
C ARG A 57 -5.07 13.56 -2.22
N ALA A 58 -5.24 13.91 -3.49
CA ALA A 58 -5.45 15.29 -3.94
C ALA A 58 -6.70 15.94 -3.30
N PHE A 59 -7.71 15.14 -2.94
CA PHE A 59 -8.90 15.60 -2.20
C PHE A 59 -8.75 15.47 -0.66
N GLY A 60 -7.55 15.13 -0.18
CA GLY A 60 -7.28 14.90 1.23
C GLY A 60 -7.78 13.54 1.75
N VAL A 61 -8.11 12.59 0.88
CA VAL A 61 -8.40 11.20 1.29
C VAL A 61 -7.08 10.48 1.59
N ARG A 62 -6.94 9.92 2.80
CA ARG A 62 -5.73 9.25 3.27
C ARG A 62 -6.08 8.03 4.11
N ALA A 63 -5.12 7.16 4.37
CA ALA A 63 -5.31 6.04 5.30
C ALA A 63 -5.74 6.53 6.69
N ALA A 64 -6.42 5.64 7.43
CA ALA A 64 -6.90 5.83 8.80
C ALA A 64 -7.99 6.90 9.01
N ILE A 65 -8.58 7.46 7.94
CA ILE A 65 -9.80 8.28 8.07
C ILE A 65 -11.05 7.42 7.89
N SER A 66 -12.16 7.81 8.53
CA SER A 66 -13.44 7.13 8.33
C SER A 66 -13.90 7.22 6.86
N THR A 67 -14.53 6.16 6.36
CA THR A 67 -15.14 6.10 5.03
C THR A 67 -16.11 7.27 4.80
N ARG A 68 -16.88 7.64 5.82
CA ARG A 68 -17.78 8.80 5.79
C ARG A 68 -17.04 10.11 5.50
N LEU A 69 -15.93 10.35 6.20
CA LEU A 69 -15.11 11.54 5.99
C LEU A 69 -14.44 11.51 4.60
N ALA A 70 -14.01 10.34 4.13
CA ALA A 70 -13.43 10.18 2.80
C ALA A 70 -14.44 10.54 1.69
N ARG A 71 -15.69 10.06 1.79
CA ARG A 71 -16.77 10.43 0.85
C ARG A 71 -17.15 11.90 0.94
N ALA A 72 -17.19 12.48 2.14
CA ALA A 72 -17.43 13.91 2.29
C ALA A 72 -16.34 14.77 1.63
N ARG A 73 -15.08 14.32 1.64
CA ARG A 73 -13.95 14.99 0.99
C ARG A 73 -13.93 14.81 -0.53
N CYS A 74 -14.32 13.63 -1.01
CA CYS A 74 -14.32 13.27 -2.42
C CYS A 74 -15.64 12.55 -2.76
N PRO A 75 -16.69 13.28 -3.19
CA PRO A 75 -17.99 12.69 -3.50
C PRO A 75 -17.94 11.61 -4.59
N GLN A 76 -17.00 11.75 -5.54
CA GLN A 76 -16.76 10.82 -6.64
C GLN A 76 -15.78 9.68 -6.27
N LEU A 77 -15.41 9.53 -5.00
CA LEU A 77 -14.47 8.51 -4.55
C LEU A 77 -14.99 7.10 -4.85
N ILE A 78 -14.16 6.31 -5.53
CA ILE A 78 -14.37 4.89 -5.74
C ILE A 78 -13.75 4.16 -4.56
N ILE A 79 -14.57 3.43 -3.81
CA ILE A 79 -14.11 2.63 -2.67
C ILE A 79 -14.16 1.16 -3.07
N VAL A 80 -13.02 0.49 -2.96
CA VAL A 80 -12.86 -0.93 -3.25
C VAL A 80 -12.63 -1.67 -1.94
N GLU A 81 -13.32 -2.80 -1.75
CA GLU A 81 -13.11 -3.62 -0.56
C GLU A 81 -11.73 -4.31 -0.61
N PRO A 82 -11.03 -4.46 0.53
CA PRO A 82 -9.69 -5.02 0.56
C PRO A 82 -9.61 -6.47 0.05
N ARG A 83 -8.71 -6.75 -0.89
CA ARG A 83 -8.34 -8.12 -1.33
C ARG A 83 -7.02 -8.57 -0.71
N HIS A 84 -6.99 -8.73 0.62
CA HIS A 84 -5.75 -8.99 1.38
C HIS A 84 -4.89 -10.14 0.82
N ALA A 85 -5.49 -11.25 0.36
CA ALA A 85 -4.74 -12.34 -0.27
C ALA A 85 -3.94 -11.87 -1.50
N ARG A 86 -4.55 -11.03 -2.36
CA ARG A 86 -3.86 -10.49 -3.55
C ARG A 86 -2.76 -9.52 -3.16
N TYR A 87 -2.92 -8.77 -2.07
CA TYR A 87 -1.89 -7.87 -1.57
C TYR A 87 -0.68 -8.64 -1.05
N SER A 88 -0.91 -9.76 -0.36
CA SER A 88 0.17 -10.67 0.04
C SER A 88 0.90 -11.25 -1.17
N GLU A 89 0.19 -11.78 -2.16
CA GLU A 89 0.81 -12.30 -3.38
C GLU A 89 1.64 -11.22 -4.13
N ALA A 90 1.15 -9.99 -4.24
CA ALA A 90 1.90 -8.89 -4.84
C ALA A 90 3.11 -8.47 -4.00
N SER A 91 3.03 -8.59 -2.66
CA SER A 91 4.16 -8.37 -1.78
C SER A 91 5.22 -9.46 -1.96
N ASP A 92 4.81 -10.72 -2.11
CA ASP A 92 5.72 -11.84 -2.35
C ASP A 92 6.50 -11.64 -3.65
N GLU A 93 5.83 -11.21 -4.73
CA GLU A 93 6.47 -10.83 -6.01
C GLU A 93 7.58 -9.77 -5.81
N VAL A 94 7.36 -8.78 -4.93
CA VAL A 94 8.36 -7.73 -4.64
C VAL A 94 9.49 -8.26 -3.75
N MET A 95 9.17 -9.08 -2.75
CA MET A 95 10.16 -9.64 -1.83
C MET A 95 11.10 -10.61 -2.55
N GLU A 96 10.59 -11.43 -3.47
CA GLU A 96 11.39 -12.29 -4.35
C GLU A 96 12.38 -11.46 -5.18
N LEU A 97 11.94 -10.30 -5.70
CA LEU A 97 12.84 -9.40 -6.41
C LEU A 97 13.92 -8.85 -5.49
N LEU A 98 13.57 -8.39 -4.29
CA LEU A 98 14.51 -7.82 -3.32
C LEU A 98 15.54 -8.83 -2.81
N ASP A 99 15.17 -10.11 -2.69
CA ASP A 99 16.05 -11.22 -2.26
C ASP A 99 17.30 -11.34 -3.15
N ALA A 100 17.19 -10.99 -4.43
CA ALA A 100 18.32 -10.97 -5.35
C ALA A 100 19.32 -9.82 -5.09
N TRP A 101 18.95 -8.77 -4.35
CA TRP A 101 19.76 -7.56 -4.17
C TRP A 101 20.48 -7.47 -2.82
N SER A 102 19.98 -8.14 -1.78
CA SER A 102 20.57 -8.10 -0.45
C SER A 102 20.48 -9.46 0.23
N PRO A 103 21.57 -9.95 0.84
CA PRO A 103 21.53 -11.18 1.63
C PRO A 103 20.79 -11.01 2.98
N VAL A 104 20.41 -9.79 3.33
CA VAL A 104 19.68 -9.45 4.56
C VAL A 104 18.50 -8.56 4.19
N ILE A 105 17.29 -9.04 4.51
CA ILE A 105 16.04 -8.32 4.28
C ILE A 105 15.17 -8.48 5.53
N GLU A 106 14.59 -7.38 5.98
CA GLU A 106 13.66 -7.33 7.10
C GLU A 106 12.34 -6.73 6.61
N GLN A 107 11.31 -7.56 6.47
CA GLN A 107 9.98 -7.12 6.05
C GLN A 107 9.22 -6.51 7.23
N VAL A 108 8.68 -5.30 7.04
CA VAL A 108 7.98 -4.55 8.10
C VAL A 108 6.45 -4.65 8.00
N SER A 109 5.89 -4.76 6.80
CA SER A 109 4.44 -4.76 6.59
C SER A 109 4.01 -5.48 5.31
N VAL A 110 2.69 -5.72 5.22
CA VAL A 110 1.92 -6.16 4.04
C VAL A 110 0.53 -5.54 4.12
#